data_AF-A0AAD3MKN7-F1
#
_entry.id   AF-A0AAD3MKN7-F1
#
_cell.length_a   1.000
_cell.length_b   1.000
_cell.length_c   1.000
_cell.angle_alpha   90.00
_cell.angle_beta   90.00
_cell.angle_gamma   90.00
#
_symmetry.space_group_name_H-M   'P 1'
#
loop_
_entity.id
_entity.type
_entity.pdbx_description
1 polymer ?
#
loop_
_entity_poly.entity_id
_entity_poly.type
_entity_poly.pdbx_seq_one_letter_code
_entity_poly.pdbx_strand_id
1 'polypeptide(L)'
;TPRKHDIDMKKDIETLIAEERADIILKYATGRQGGVEIDPWEDADYSIYKVIDRFGFMHEDELPAPTAHEEKLKQLEIERAEKWLKMVKKWDKYKNSDRMVKRVYKGIPLQLRGRAWALMLDVEKTKKENEGKYEKMKEQARLYSSEIKQIDLDINRTFRNHIMFMDRFGVNLALSEVTINLQRKL
;
A
#
# COMPACT_ATOMS: atom_id res chain seq x y z
N THR A 1 -12.65 33.94 -31.49
CA THR A 1 -12.62 32.49 -31.85
C THR A 1 -11.18 32.01 -31.77
N PRO A 2 -10.89 30.89 -31.09
CA PRO A 2 -9.52 30.35 -31.05
C PRO A 2 -9.04 30.04 -32.48
N ARG A 3 -7.75 30.31 -32.76
CA ARG A 3 -7.18 30.05 -34.10
C ARG A 3 -7.11 28.54 -34.32
N LYS A 4 -7.33 28.07 -35.54
CA LYS A 4 -7.33 26.64 -35.92
C LYS A 4 -6.07 25.90 -35.41
N HIS A 5 -4.91 26.52 -35.54
CA HIS A 5 -3.64 26.01 -35.03
C HIS A 5 -3.63 25.78 -33.49
N ASP A 6 -4.29 26.65 -32.71
CA ASP A 6 -4.36 26.52 -31.25
C ASP A 6 -5.28 25.34 -30.84
N ILE A 7 -6.24 24.98 -31.69
CA ILE A 7 -7.13 23.84 -31.50
C ILE A 7 -6.42 22.54 -31.87
N ASP A 8 -5.67 22.55 -32.98
CA ASP A 8 -4.95 21.37 -33.46
C ASP A 8 -3.82 20.98 -32.48
N MET A 9 -3.01 21.93 -32.00
CA MET A 9 -1.99 21.65 -30.96
C MET A 9 -2.58 21.10 -29.65
N LYS A 10 -3.75 21.59 -29.23
CA LYS A 10 -4.40 21.07 -28.01
C LYS A 10 -4.82 19.61 -28.16
N LYS A 11 -5.35 19.23 -29.34
CA LYS A 11 -5.70 17.84 -29.64
C LYS A 11 -4.47 16.95 -29.66
N ASP A 12 -3.36 17.43 -30.20
CA ASP A 12 -2.10 16.68 -30.23
C ASP A 12 -1.59 16.43 -28.79
N ILE A 13 -1.65 17.44 -27.92
CA ILE A 13 -1.28 17.31 -26.50
C ILE A 13 -2.20 16.33 -25.76
N GLU A 14 -3.51 16.45 -25.95
CA GLU A 14 -4.49 15.54 -25.33
C GLU A 14 -4.28 14.08 -25.76
N THR A 15 -3.89 13.86 -27.02
CA THR A 15 -3.58 12.54 -27.56
C THR A 15 -2.33 11.96 -26.89
N LEU A 16 -1.24 12.75 -26.80
CA LEU A 16 -0.01 12.32 -26.13
C LEU A 16 -0.23 11.95 -24.66
N ILE A 17 -1.03 12.74 -23.93
CA ILE A 17 -1.39 12.45 -22.54
C ILE A 17 -2.19 11.14 -22.43
N ALA A 18 -3.08 10.88 -23.38
CA ALA A 18 -3.87 9.65 -23.39
C ALA A 18 -3.01 8.41 -23.69
N GLU A 19 -2.06 8.52 -24.62
CA GLU A 19 -1.10 7.46 -24.95
C GLU A 19 -0.18 7.14 -23.78
N GLU A 20 0.41 8.16 -23.15
CA GLU A 20 1.25 8.00 -21.95
C GLU A 20 0.47 7.33 -20.81
N ARG A 21 -0.78 7.75 -20.58
CA ARG A 21 -1.66 7.15 -19.59
C ARG A 21 -1.91 5.66 -19.88
N ALA A 22 -2.18 5.32 -21.14
CA ALA A 22 -2.43 3.94 -21.55
C ALA A 22 -1.19 3.06 -21.37
N ASP A 23 0.01 3.58 -21.69
CA ASP A 23 1.28 2.89 -21.48
C ASP A 23 1.52 2.57 -19.99
N ILE A 24 1.34 3.55 -19.10
CA ILE A 24 1.48 3.35 -17.65
C ILE A 24 0.50 2.26 -17.17
N ILE A 25 -0.78 2.33 -17.57
CA ILE A 25 -1.77 1.31 -17.20
C ILE A 25 -1.34 -0.07 -17.69
N LEU A 26 -0.83 -0.17 -18.92
CA LEU A 26 -0.37 -1.42 -19.52
C LEU A 26 0.80 -2.01 -18.72
N LYS A 27 1.79 -1.19 -18.33
CA LYS A 27 2.91 -1.60 -17.48
C LYS A 27 2.45 -2.20 -16.15
N TYR A 28 1.51 -1.54 -15.46
CA TYR A 28 0.94 -2.08 -14.21
C TYR A 28 0.06 -3.33 -14.42
N ALA A 29 -0.60 -3.46 -15.58
CA ALA A 29 -1.43 -4.62 -15.89
C ALA A 29 -0.58 -5.86 -16.23
N THR A 30 0.50 -5.66 -16.97
CA THR A 30 1.49 -6.70 -17.32
C THR A 30 2.30 -7.12 -16.09
N GLY A 31 2.69 -6.14 -15.27
CA GLY A 31 3.51 -6.35 -14.07
C GLY A 31 4.93 -6.81 -14.40
N ARG A 32 5.80 -6.79 -13.39
CA ARG A 32 7.22 -7.16 -13.54
C ARG A 32 7.43 -8.56 -14.15
N GLN A 33 6.63 -9.54 -13.72
CA GLN A 33 6.73 -10.92 -14.22
C GLN A 33 6.32 -11.07 -15.69
N GLY A 34 5.56 -10.12 -16.22
CA GLY A 34 5.17 -10.08 -17.63
C GLY A 34 6.22 -9.45 -18.56
N GLY A 35 7.40 -9.10 -18.04
CA GLY A 35 8.53 -8.61 -18.85
C GLY A 35 8.45 -7.13 -19.22
N VAL A 36 7.87 -6.30 -18.35
CA VAL A 36 7.89 -4.85 -18.51
C VAL A 36 9.34 -4.34 -18.54
N GLU A 37 9.66 -3.51 -19.52
CA GLU A 37 10.93 -2.79 -19.56
C GLU A 37 10.95 -1.75 -18.44
N ILE A 38 11.94 -1.86 -17.57
CA ILE A 38 12.14 -0.99 -16.41
C ILE A 38 13.49 -0.34 -16.57
N ASP A 39 13.51 0.98 -16.51
CA ASP A 39 14.76 1.72 -16.60
C ASP A 39 15.65 1.39 -15.39
N PRO A 40 16.99 1.28 -15.56
CA PRO A 40 17.89 0.92 -14.47
C PRO A 40 17.83 1.85 -13.24
N TRP A 41 17.37 3.10 -13.41
CA TRP A 41 17.18 4.06 -12.30
C TRP A 41 15.81 3.97 -11.63
N GLU A 42 14.84 3.27 -12.23
CA GLU A 42 13.52 3.06 -11.64
C GLU A 42 13.52 1.95 -10.59
N ASP A 43 14.47 1.03 -10.64
CA ASP A 43 14.70 0.02 -9.60
C ASP A 43 15.74 0.48 -8.57
N ALA A 44 15.56 0.08 -7.31
CA ALA A 44 16.53 0.40 -6.28
C ALA A 44 17.72 -0.56 -6.38
N ASP A 45 18.92 -0.05 -6.19
CA ASP A 45 20.14 -0.86 -6.23
C ASP A 45 20.22 -1.78 -5.01
N TYR A 46 20.20 -3.08 -5.26
CA TYR A 46 20.33 -4.15 -4.26
C TYR A 46 21.72 -4.18 -3.59
N SER A 47 22.73 -3.51 -4.14
CA SER A 47 24.13 -3.67 -3.74
C SER A 47 24.52 -2.95 -2.44
N ILE A 48 23.75 -1.94 -2.03
CA ILE A 48 24.13 -1.03 -0.93
C ILE A 48 23.59 -1.53 0.42
N TYR A 49 22.49 -2.29 0.42
CA TYR A 49 21.77 -2.66 1.64
C TYR A 49 22.23 -3.99 2.24
N LYS A 50 22.49 -4.02 3.54
CA LYS A 50 23.02 -5.20 4.25
C LYS A 50 21.99 -5.89 5.12
N VAL A 51 21.03 -5.16 5.69
CA VAL A 51 20.10 -5.68 6.69
C VAL A 51 18.68 -5.13 6.47
N ILE A 52 17.67 -5.96 6.72
CA ILE A 52 16.25 -5.59 6.73
C ILE A 52 15.75 -5.51 8.16
N ASP A 53 15.08 -4.43 8.52
CA ASP A 53 14.48 -4.26 9.83
C ASP A 53 13.16 -5.03 10.00
N ARG A 54 12.61 -4.96 11.22
CA ARG A 54 11.39 -5.67 11.59
C ARG A 54 10.16 -5.24 10.76
N PHE A 55 10.17 -4.03 10.21
CA PHE A 55 9.06 -3.51 9.41
C PHE A 55 9.24 -3.76 7.92
N GLY A 56 10.42 -4.17 7.48
CA GLY A 56 10.75 -4.45 6.08
C GLY A 56 11.56 -3.36 5.40
N PHE A 57 12.06 -2.36 6.14
CA PHE A 57 12.97 -1.35 5.59
C PHE A 57 14.41 -1.85 5.56
N MET A 58 15.10 -1.55 4.48
CA MET A 58 16.49 -1.87 4.24
C MET A 58 17.41 -0.76 4.77
N HIS A 59 18.51 -1.18 5.39
CA HIS A 59 19.53 -0.31 5.96
C HIS A 59 20.91 -0.66 5.37
N GLU A 60 21.71 0.38 5.13
CA GLU A 60 23.08 0.26 4.58
C GLU A 60 24.05 -0.30 5.63
N ASP A 61 23.83 0.09 6.88
CA ASP A 61 24.58 -0.35 8.05
C ASP A 61 23.88 -1.49 8.78
N GLU A 62 24.66 -2.28 9.52
CA GLU A 62 24.10 -3.27 10.42
C GLU A 62 23.27 -2.59 11.51
N LEU A 63 22.10 -3.18 11.80
CA LEU A 63 21.27 -2.70 12.90
C LEU A 63 22.01 -2.93 14.22
N PRO A 64 21.97 -1.97 15.15
CA PRO A 64 22.57 -2.15 16.46
C PRO A 64 21.96 -3.38 17.16
N ALA A 65 22.77 -4.04 17.99
CA ALA A 65 22.29 -5.16 18.79
C ALA A 65 21.08 -4.72 19.63
N PRO A 66 20.03 -5.56 19.73
CA PRO A 66 18.85 -5.22 20.50
C PRO A 66 19.21 -4.80 21.92
N THR A 67 18.77 -3.61 22.30
CA THR A 67 18.92 -3.12 23.66
C THR A 67 17.97 -3.87 24.59
N ALA A 68 18.31 -3.97 25.88
CA ALA A 68 17.40 -4.51 26.89
C ALA A 68 16.04 -3.77 26.92
N HIS A 69 16.02 -2.51 26.49
CA HIS A 69 14.78 -1.74 26.33
C HIS A 69 13.92 -2.30 25.19
N GLU A 70 14.50 -2.58 24.02
CA GLU A 70 13.79 -3.14 22.87
C GLU A 70 13.26 -4.55 23.14
N GLU A 71 14.02 -5.38 23.84
CA GLU A 71 13.55 -6.69 24.30
C GLU A 71 12.33 -6.56 25.21
N LYS A 72 12.36 -5.60 26.14
CA LYS A 72 11.21 -5.31 27.00
C LYS A 72 9.99 -4.82 26.20
N LEU A 73 10.19 -3.98 25.18
CA LEU A 73 9.12 -3.56 24.28
C LEU A 73 8.53 -4.73 23.50
N LYS A 74 9.37 -5.64 23.01
CA LYS A 74 8.96 -6.87 22.31
C LYS A 74 8.11 -7.76 23.22
N GLN A 75 8.52 -7.95 24.47
CA GLN A 75 7.75 -8.72 25.45
C GLN A 75 6.40 -8.05 25.74
N LEU A 76 6.37 -6.73 25.91
CA LEU A 76 5.13 -5.97 26.09
C LEU A 76 4.19 -6.10 24.88
N GLU A 77 4.73 -6.16 23.67
CA GLU A 77 3.93 -6.36 22.47
C GLU A 77 3.30 -7.76 22.42
N ILE A 78 4.03 -8.80 22.82
CA ILE A 78 3.51 -10.18 22.92
C ILE A 78 2.35 -10.23 23.92
N GLU A 79 2.51 -9.65 25.12
CA GLU A 79 1.44 -9.59 26.11
C GLU A 79 0.21 -8.81 25.63
N ARG A 80 0.42 -7.76 24.82
CA ARG A 80 -0.68 -6.99 24.22
C ARG A 80 -1.37 -7.81 23.14
N ALA A 81 -0.65 -8.60 22.34
CA ALA A 81 -1.18 -9.46 21.30
C ALA A 81 -2.21 -10.45 21.85
N GLU A 82 -1.92 -11.11 22.96
CA GLU A 82 -2.88 -12.04 23.58
C GLU A 82 -4.17 -11.35 24.04
N LYS A 83 -4.04 -10.16 24.63
CA LYS A 83 -5.19 -9.35 25.10
C LYS A 83 -6.03 -8.88 23.92
N TRP A 84 -5.37 -8.42 22.85
CA TRP A 84 -6.03 -8.02 21.61
C TRP A 84 -6.70 -9.20 20.90
N LEU A 85 -6.07 -10.37 20.87
CA LEU A 85 -6.66 -11.58 20.30
C LEU A 85 -7.98 -11.94 21.01
N LYS A 86 -8.02 -11.85 22.34
CA LYS A 86 -9.25 -12.05 23.12
C LYS A 86 -10.34 -11.03 22.76
N MET A 87 -9.96 -9.77 22.55
CA MET A 87 -10.91 -8.71 22.19
C MET A 87 -11.47 -8.88 20.78
N VAL A 88 -10.60 -9.17 19.82
CA VAL A 88 -10.96 -9.42 18.41
C VAL A 88 -11.89 -10.62 18.28
N LYS A 89 -11.67 -11.70 19.05
CA LYS A 89 -12.57 -12.88 19.05
C LYS A 89 -13.97 -12.57 19.61
N LYS A 90 -14.09 -11.57 20.48
CA LYS A 90 -15.36 -11.17 21.11
C LYS A 90 -15.68 -9.72 20.74
N TRP A 91 -15.54 -9.38 19.46
CA TRP A 91 -15.56 -7.99 19.00
C TRP A 91 -16.84 -7.24 19.40
N ASP A 92 -18.01 -7.86 19.24
CA ASP A 92 -19.29 -7.21 19.57
C ASP A 92 -19.41 -6.79 21.03
N LYS A 93 -18.73 -7.49 21.94
CA LYS A 93 -18.67 -7.12 23.37
C LYS A 93 -17.81 -5.88 23.60
N TYR A 94 -16.75 -5.69 22.80
CA TYR A 94 -15.72 -4.70 23.06
C TYR A 94 -15.78 -3.46 22.17
N LYS A 95 -16.41 -3.52 21.00
CA LYS A 95 -16.39 -2.45 19.98
C LYS A 95 -16.75 -1.07 20.50
N ASN A 96 -17.70 -0.97 21.44
CA ASN A 96 -18.15 0.31 22.03
C ASN A 96 -17.68 0.51 23.48
N SER A 97 -16.68 -0.23 23.93
CA SER A 97 -16.21 -0.17 25.32
C SER A 97 -15.03 0.78 25.51
N ASP A 98 -14.96 1.48 26.65
CA ASP A 98 -13.78 2.24 27.05
C ASP A 98 -12.50 1.41 27.07
N ARG A 99 -12.64 0.10 27.34
CA ARG A 99 -11.53 -0.83 27.31
C ARG A 99 -10.93 -0.92 25.90
N MET A 100 -11.75 -0.88 24.84
CA MET A 100 -11.26 -0.85 23.47
C MET A 100 -10.48 0.42 23.19
N VAL A 101 -11.07 1.58 23.48
CA VAL A 101 -10.43 2.90 23.28
C VAL A 101 -9.08 2.98 24.00
N LYS A 102 -9.04 2.63 25.29
CA LYS A 102 -7.80 2.62 26.10
C LYS A 102 -6.72 1.67 25.55
N ARG A 103 -7.11 0.60 24.85
CA ARG A 103 -6.15 -0.35 24.25
C ARG A 103 -5.63 0.15 22.92
N VAL A 104 -6.45 0.84 22.13
CA VAL A 104 -6.01 1.52 20.90
C VAL A 104 -4.96 2.58 21.22
N TYR A 105 -5.19 3.43 22.23
CA TYR A 105 -4.20 4.43 22.67
C TYR A 105 -2.87 3.84 23.14
N LYS A 106 -2.88 2.63 23.70
CA LYS A 106 -1.63 1.92 24.07
C LYS A 106 -0.91 1.36 22.84
N GLY A 107 -1.60 1.17 21.74
CA GLY A 107 -1.09 0.61 20.50
C GLY A 107 -1.66 -0.77 20.19
N ILE A 108 -1.90 -0.98 18.89
CA ILE A 108 -2.33 -2.26 18.33
C ILE A 108 -1.06 -3.05 17.93
N PRO A 109 -0.89 -4.29 18.42
CA PRO A 109 0.20 -5.19 18.06
C PRO A 109 0.28 -5.37 16.55
N LEU A 110 1.50 -5.37 15.99
CA LEU A 110 1.73 -5.35 14.55
C LEU A 110 0.95 -6.45 13.81
N GLN A 111 1.00 -7.67 14.34
CA GLN A 111 0.36 -8.86 13.77
C GLN A 111 -1.18 -8.83 13.80
N LEU A 112 -1.79 -7.93 14.58
CA LEU A 112 -3.25 -7.81 14.68
C LEU A 112 -3.78 -6.53 14.02
N ARG A 113 -2.92 -5.63 13.53
CA ARG A 113 -3.36 -4.33 12.94
C ARG A 113 -4.34 -4.51 11.80
N GLY A 114 -4.04 -5.37 10.82
CA GLY A 114 -4.91 -5.58 9.66
C GLY A 114 -6.32 -6.00 10.06
N ARG A 115 -6.43 -6.99 10.96
CA ARG A 115 -7.73 -7.47 11.46
C ARG A 115 -8.43 -6.46 12.38
N ALA A 116 -7.69 -5.81 13.27
CA ALA A 116 -8.26 -4.84 14.20
C ALA A 116 -8.79 -3.59 13.48
N TRP A 117 -8.05 -3.05 12.51
CA TRP A 117 -8.50 -1.93 11.69
C TRP A 117 -9.71 -2.30 10.83
N ALA A 118 -9.70 -3.49 10.22
CA ALA A 118 -10.86 -3.97 9.45
C ALA A 118 -12.14 -4.05 10.29
N LEU A 119 -12.03 -4.47 11.56
CA LEU A 119 -13.15 -4.51 12.50
C LEU A 119 -13.60 -3.14 12.99
N MET A 120 -12.66 -2.22 13.28
CA MET A 120 -13.01 -0.86 13.74
C MET A 120 -13.66 0.00 12.66
N LEU A 121 -13.27 -0.22 11.40
CA LEU A 121 -13.83 0.49 10.25
C LEU A 121 -15.01 -0.26 9.61
N ASP A 122 -15.48 -1.35 10.23
CA ASP A 122 -16.56 -2.20 9.71
C ASP A 122 -16.39 -2.53 8.21
N VAL A 123 -15.16 -2.86 7.81
CA VAL A 123 -14.78 -3.07 6.40
C VAL A 123 -15.61 -4.18 5.77
N GLU A 124 -15.85 -5.26 6.50
CA GLU A 124 -16.63 -6.40 6.00
C GLU A 124 -18.09 -6.02 5.72
N LYS A 125 -18.69 -5.23 6.61
CA LYS A 125 -20.05 -4.70 6.41
C LYS A 125 -20.10 -3.77 5.20
N THR A 126 -19.15 -2.84 5.12
CA THR A 126 -19.05 -1.87 4.01
C THR A 126 -18.84 -2.58 2.67
N LYS A 127 -18.00 -3.62 2.63
CA LYS A 127 -17.77 -4.45 1.42
C LYS A 127 -19.05 -5.15 0.98
N LYS A 128 -19.83 -5.73 1.90
CA LYS A 128 -21.11 -6.38 1.59
C LYS A 128 -22.16 -5.39 1.09
N GLU A 129 -22.27 -4.23 1.73
CA GLU A 129 -23.22 -3.18 1.33
C GLU A 129 -22.87 -2.53 -0.03
N ASN A 130 -21.60 -2.57 -0.42
CA ASN A 130 -21.09 -1.97 -1.64
C ASN A 130 -20.43 -3.00 -2.56
N GLU A 131 -20.99 -4.21 -2.63
CA GLU A 131 -20.41 -5.29 -3.42
C GLU A 131 -20.22 -4.88 -4.89
N GLY A 132 -19.04 -5.18 -5.45
CA GLY A 132 -18.66 -4.83 -6.83
C GLY A 132 -18.41 -3.33 -7.09
N LYS A 133 -18.67 -2.43 -6.13
CA LYS A 133 -18.44 -0.98 -6.31
C LYS A 133 -16.96 -0.65 -6.49
N TYR A 134 -16.08 -1.32 -5.74
CA TYR A 134 -14.63 -1.14 -5.84
C TYR A 134 -14.12 -1.46 -7.25
N GLU A 135 -14.52 -2.60 -7.83
CA GLU A 135 -14.08 -3.00 -9.18
C GLU A 135 -14.60 -2.02 -10.24
N LYS A 136 -15.86 -1.58 -10.14
CA LYS A 136 -16.41 -0.54 -11.02
C LYS A 136 -15.63 0.77 -10.93
N MET A 137 -15.30 1.22 -9.70
CA MET A 137 -14.51 2.43 -9.50
C MET A 137 -13.09 2.30 -10.05
N LYS A 138 -12.48 1.12 -9.92
CA LYS A 138 -11.16 0.81 -10.47
C LYS A 138 -11.18 0.83 -12.01
N GLU A 139 -12.19 0.25 -12.64
CA GLU A 139 -12.38 0.32 -14.10
C GLU A 139 -12.58 1.77 -14.56
N GLN A 140 -13.45 2.53 -13.89
CA GLN A 140 -13.65 3.95 -14.19
C GLN A 140 -12.37 4.77 -14.03
N ALA A 141 -11.59 4.51 -12.98
CA ALA A 141 -10.31 5.19 -12.77
C ALA A 141 -9.33 4.92 -13.91
N ARG A 142 -9.24 3.68 -14.42
CA ARG A 142 -8.40 3.35 -15.58
C ARG A 142 -8.82 4.09 -16.84
N LEU A 143 -10.12 4.24 -17.07
CA LEU A 143 -10.64 4.89 -18.27
C LEU A 143 -10.48 6.42 -18.22
N TYR A 144 -10.80 7.02 -17.07
CA TYR A 144 -11.07 8.46 -16.99
C TYR A 144 -10.16 9.25 -16.04
N SER A 145 -9.34 8.62 -15.20
CA SER A 145 -8.54 9.37 -14.22
C SER A 145 -7.42 10.17 -14.89
N SER A 146 -7.35 11.47 -14.59
CA SER A 146 -6.24 12.36 -14.95
C SER A 146 -4.98 12.11 -14.11
N GLU A 147 -5.13 11.48 -12.94
CA GLU A 147 -4.09 11.41 -11.91
C GLU A 147 -3.13 10.24 -12.09
N ILE A 148 -3.32 9.39 -13.11
CA ILE A 148 -2.53 8.15 -13.28
C ILE A 148 -1.03 8.44 -13.36
N LYS A 149 -0.65 9.49 -14.10
CA LYS A 149 0.75 9.90 -14.21
C LYS A 149 1.31 10.39 -12.87
N GLN A 150 0.54 11.18 -12.13
CA GLN A 150 0.98 11.68 -10.83
C GLN A 150 1.14 10.55 -9.81
N ILE A 151 0.19 9.60 -9.79
CA ILE A 151 0.26 8.42 -8.92
C ILE A 151 1.48 7.56 -9.27
N ASP A 152 1.76 7.37 -10.57
CA ASP A 152 2.93 6.60 -11.01
C ASP A 152 4.26 7.22 -10.56
N LEU A 153 4.39 8.55 -10.69
CA LEU A 153 5.54 9.31 -10.20
C LEU A 153 5.65 9.22 -8.66
N ASP A 154 4.51 9.25 -7.95
CA ASP A 154 4.47 9.15 -6.50
C ASP A 154 4.88 7.76 -6.00
N ILE A 155 4.49 6.71 -6.71
CA ILE A 155 4.93 5.35 -6.44
C ILE A 155 6.45 5.25 -6.54
N ASN A 156 7.07 5.86 -7.56
CA ASN A 156 8.52 5.79 -7.76
C ASN A 156 9.35 6.55 -6.70
N ARG A 157 8.71 7.38 -5.87
CA ARG A 157 9.37 8.11 -4.77
C ARG A 157 8.96 7.65 -3.37
N THR A 158 8.08 6.65 -3.25
CA THR A 158 7.50 6.25 -1.97
C THR A 158 8.04 4.91 -1.51
N PHE A 159 8.65 4.88 -0.32
CA PHE A 159 9.14 3.65 0.35
C PHE A 159 10.02 2.74 -0.52
N ARG A 160 10.89 3.33 -1.37
CA ARG A 160 11.79 2.59 -2.27
C ARG A 160 12.79 1.70 -1.52
N ASN A 161 13.14 2.06 -0.28
CA ASN A 161 13.98 1.26 0.61
C ASN A 161 13.20 0.20 1.41
N HIS A 162 11.97 -0.14 1.04
CA HIS A 162 11.17 -1.15 1.72
C HIS A 162 10.99 -2.40 0.84
N ILE A 163 11.22 -3.60 1.38
CA ILE A 163 11.23 -4.88 0.63
C ILE A 163 9.96 -5.10 -0.21
N MET A 164 8.80 -4.67 0.29
CA MET A 164 7.54 -4.84 -0.45
C MET A 164 7.37 -3.87 -1.62
N PHE A 165 8.04 -2.71 -1.60
CA PHE A 165 7.81 -1.60 -2.54
C PHE A 165 9.07 -1.24 -3.35
N MET A 166 10.10 -2.08 -3.27
CA MET A 166 11.38 -1.87 -3.93
C MET A 166 11.37 -2.24 -5.42
N ASP A 167 10.54 -3.20 -5.82
CA ASP A 167 10.50 -3.64 -7.21
C ASP A 167 9.49 -2.81 -8.00
N ARG A 168 9.92 -2.07 -9.04
CA ARG A 168 9.00 -1.36 -9.93
C ARG A 168 8.03 -2.35 -10.60
N PHE A 169 6.75 -1.97 -10.67
CA PHE A 169 5.64 -2.82 -11.13
C PHE A 169 5.51 -4.18 -10.40
N GLY A 170 6.03 -4.29 -9.17
CA GLY A 170 5.89 -5.47 -8.33
C GLY A 170 4.44 -5.72 -7.87
N VAL A 171 4.17 -6.95 -7.40
CA VAL A 171 2.83 -7.42 -6.99
C VAL A 171 2.18 -6.50 -5.95
N ASN A 172 2.97 -5.92 -5.04
CA ASN A 172 2.45 -5.02 -4.00
C ASN A 172 2.23 -3.57 -4.46
N LEU A 173 2.76 -3.20 -5.63
CA LEU A 173 2.66 -1.85 -6.22
C LEU A 173 1.59 -1.76 -7.31
N ALA A 174 0.95 -2.88 -7.66
CA ALA A 174 -0.22 -2.83 -8.51
C ALA A 174 -1.21 -1.83 -7.91
N LEU A 175 -1.59 -0.81 -8.70
CA LEU A 175 -2.53 0.29 -8.41
C LEU A 175 -3.89 -0.15 -7.82
N SER A 176 -4.08 -1.44 -7.52
CA SER A 176 -5.27 -2.04 -6.92
C SER A 176 -5.03 -2.98 -5.75
N GLU A 177 -3.80 -3.27 -5.31
CA GLU A 177 -3.56 -4.33 -4.32
C GLU A 177 -3.08 -3.88 -2.94
N VAL A 178 -2.81 -2.57 -2.76
CA VAL A 178 -2.35 -1.99 -1.49
C VAL A 178 -3.28 -2.32 -0.31
N THR A 179 -4.56 -2.67 -0.57
CA THR A 179 -5.53 -3.01 0.48
C THR A 179 -5.77 -4.52 0.67
N ILE A 180 -5.42 -5.38 -0.30
CA ILE A 180 -5.81 -6.81 -0.27
C ILE A 180 -4.69 -7.71 0.29
N ASN A 181 -3.41 -7.43 -0.01
CA ASN A 181 -2.32 -8.32 0.42
C ASN A 181 -1.99 -8.24 1.92
N LEU A 182 -2.40 -7.17 2.61
CA LEU A 182 -2.33 -7.07 4.08
C LEU A 182 -3.33 -7.98 4.81
N GLN A 183 -4.37 -8.48 4.13
CA GLN A 183 -5.34 -9.43 4.70
C GLN A 183 -5.06 -10.90 4.36
N ARG A 184 -4.19 -11.19 3.37
CA ARG A 184 -3.87 -12.59 2.96
C ARG A 184 -2.65 -13.20 3.66
N LYS A 185 -1.82 -12.41 4.35
CA LYS A 185 -0.62 -12.88 5.08
C LYS A 185 -0.67 -12.70 6.60
N LEU A 186 -1.84 -12.38 7.18
CA LEU A 186 -2.12 -12.37 8.62
C LEU A 186 -3.35 -13.23 8.92
#